data_AF-L9U7V6-F1
#
_entry.id   AF-L9U7V6-F1
#
_cell.length_a   1.000
_cell.length_b   1.000
_cell.length_c   1.000
_cell.angle_alpha   90.00
_cell.angle_beta   90.00
_cell.angle_gamma   90.00
#
_symmetry.space_group_name_H-M   'P 1'
#
loop_
_entity.id
_entity.type
_entity.pdbx_description
1 polymer ?
#
loop_
_entity_poly.entity_id
_entity_poly.type
_entity_poly.pdbx_seq_one_letter_code
_entity_poly.pdbx_strand_id
1 'polypeptide(L)'
;MRATGAPEMLRQIQARHNNSGLAANQWDEFLLIYKGDVDTSLTAYTAWADGEVRKLNGDPPSTGDPKVALIADDADLAMLPLAPIVAEMARLEALFGADKLVREQYAALTKRIAQENSALQTLEARLTDAKGAAARRKDLQTERDATYGRVFEAIINEQNELAGLYAPLMERLSSSSGTLKKLSFSVRRIADVQTWGAFAEEELLDRRKAGPFYGRGSLIAAATESLKSAWETGSAAEVQAAMTAFMGKYLKDLLSHAPFSPAQQTEFRPWSKRFAHWLFGTEHIAVRYEISYDGVDIRKLSPGTRGIVLLLLYLALDDPDDRPLIIDQPEENLDPKSVFDELVALFIAAKAKRQVIMVTHNANLVINTDADQIIVAEAGPHLSGGLPPISYVSGGLEDAAIRKVVCDILEGGEAAFRERARRLRVRLDR
;
A
#
# COMPACT_ATOMS: atom_id res chain seq x y z
N MET A 1 37.25 -102.79 43.40
CA MET A 1 36.92 -102.53 41.99
C MET A 1 37.61 -101.23 41.61
N ARG A 2 38.63 -101.26 40.74
CA ARG A 2 39.34 -100.05 40.28
C ARG A 2 38.63 -99.54 39.03
N ALA A 3 38.20 -98.27 39.03
CA ALA A 3 37.20 -97.73 38.11
C ALA A 3 37.76 -97.01 36.87
N THR A 4 39.06 -97.12 36.60
CA THR A 4 39.73 -96.49 35.46
C THR A 4 40.36 -97.55 34.56
N GLY A 5 39.50 -98.23 33.79
CA GLY A 5 39.96 -99.00 32.62
C GLY A 5 40.21 -98.08 31.44
N ALA A 6 41.05 -98.49 30.49
CA ALA A 6 41.14 -97.86 29.17
C ALA A 6 40.27 -98.65 28.17
N PRO A 7 38.94 -98.50 28.18
CA PRO A 7 38.02 -99.37 27.44
C PRO A 7 38.20 -99.27 25.93
N GLU A 8 38.70 -98.14 25.42
CA GLU A 8 38.98 -97.97 24.00
C GLU A 8 40.08 -98.89 23.49
N MET A 9 41.17 -99.03 24.26
CA MET A 9 42.31 -99.86 23.85
C MET A 9 41.92 -101.34 23.83
N LEU A 10 41.11 -101.76 24.81
CA LEU A 10 40.51 -103.11 24.82
C LEU A 10 39.56 -103.31 23.62
N ARG A 11 38.68 -102.35 23.33
CA ARG A 11 37.78 -102.43 22.15
C ARG A 11 38.55 -102.57 20.84
N GLN A 12 39.66 -101.83 20.68
CA GLN A 12 40.49 -101.93 19.47
C GLN A 12 41.13 -103.32 19.32
N ILE A 13 41.58 -103.93 20.43
CA ILE A 13 42.16 -105.29 20.42
C ILE A 13 41.10 -106.34 20.12
N GLN A 14 39.91 -106.26 20.74
CA GLN A 14 38.76 -107.13 20.47
C GLN A 14 38.35 -107.07 18.99
N ALA A 15 38.28 -105.87 18.41
CA ALA A 15 37.93 -105.68 17.00
C ALA A 15 38.96 -106.31 16.04
N ARG A 16 40.25 -106.26 16.36
CA ARG A 16 41.31 -106.88 15.55
C ARG A 16 41.30 -108.41 15.56
N HIS A 17 40.79 -109.02 16.62
CA HIS A 17 40.85 -110.47 16.85
C HIS A 17 39.46 -111.09 17.09
N ASN A 18 38.46 -110.73 16.27
CA ASN A 18 37.06 -111.13 16.48
C ASN A 18 36.82 -112.65 16.34
N ASN A 19 37.64 -113.37 15.58
CA ASN A 19 37.54 -114.82 15.34
C ASN A 19 38.36 -115.65 16.33
N SER A 20 38.87 -115.05 17.41
CA SER A 20 39.74 -115.71 18.40
C SER A 20 39.05 -116.82 19.20
N GLY A 21 37.71 -116.85 19.23
CA GLY A 21 36.94 -117.80 20.03
C GLY A 21 36.96 -117.52 21.54
N LEU A 22 37.56 -116.41 21.99
CA LEU A 22 37.61 -116.00 23.39
C LEU A 22 36.25 -115.51 23.89
N ALA A 23 35.84 -115.96 25.07
CA ALA A 23 34.63 -115.50 25.74
C ALA A 23 34.80 -114.07 26.31
N ALA A 24 33.70 -113.35 26.53
CA ALA A 24 33.73 -111.94 26.94
C ALA A 24 34.55 -111.68 28.22
N ASN A 25 34.52 -112.60 29.18
CA ASN A 25 35.29 -112.50 30.43
C ASN A 25 36.81 -112.73 30.26
N GLN A 26 37.22 -113.43 29.21
CA GLN A 26 38.66 -113.63 28.92
C GLN A 26 39.30 -112.36 28.36
N TRP A 27 38.50 -111.47 27.75
CA TRP A 27 39.01 -110.18 27.29
C TRP A 27 39.33 -109.21 28.43
N ASP A 28 38.71 -109.37 29.61
CA ASP A 28 39.00 -108.53 30.77
C ASP A 28 40.46 -108.68 31.24
N GLU A 29 41.13 -109.79 30.91
CA GLU A 29 42.57 -109.99 31.18
C GLU A 29 43.46 -109.03 30.37
N PHE A 30 42.96 -108.48 29.26
CA PHE A 30 43.67 -107.52 28.42
C PHE A 30 43.39 -106.07 28.82
N LEU A 31 42.58 -105.82 29.85
CA LEU A 31 42.39 -104.47 30.37
C LEU A 31 43.72 -103.92 30.88
N LEU A 32 44.07 -102.75 30.37
CA LEU A 32 45.29 -102.07 30.77
C LEU A 32 45.17 -101.66 32.25
N ILE A 33 45.96 -102.31 33.09
CA ILE A 33 46.05 -101.96 34.51
C ILE A 33 47.18 -100.95 34.64
N TYR A 34 46.81 -99.70 34.92
CA TYR A 34 47.80 -98.66 35.21
C TYR A 34 48.53 -98.98 36.52
N LYS A 35 49.85 -98.82 36.50
CA LYS A 35 50.71 -99.04 37.66
C LYS A 35 50.63 -97.83 38.60
N GLY A 36 49.95 -97.99 39.72
CA GLY A 36 49.82 -96.95 40.76
C GLY A 36 48.38 -96.44 40.90
N ASP A 37 48.21 -95.44 41.77
CA ASP A 37 46.92 -94.79 42.03
C ASP A 37 46.78 -93.52 41.16
N VAL A 38 46.13 -93.68 40.01
CA VAL A 38 45.96 -92.61 39.01
C VAL A 38 45.05 -91.50 39.54
N ASP A 39 44.00 -91.85 40.27
CA ASP A 39 43.02 -90.89 40.80
C ASP A 39 43.69 -89.96 41.83
N THR A 40 44.55 -90.51 42.68
CA THR A 40 45.36 -89.73 43.62
C THR A 40 46.34 -88.80 42.89
N SER A 41 46.96 -89.27 41.81
CA SER A 41 47.93 -88.47 41.03
C SER A 41 47.26 -87.30 40.31
N LEU A 42 46.09 -87.51 39.71
CA LEU A 42 45.29 -86.47 39.08
C LEU A 42 44.81 -85.46 40.12
N THR A 43 44.24 -85.93 41.23
CA THR A 43 43.78 -85.05 42.33
C THR A 43 44.91 -84.18 42.87
N ALA A 44 46.11 -84.75 43.02
CA ALA A 44 47.30 -84.00 43.43
C ALA A 44 47.73 -82.96 42.39
N TYR A 45 47.66 -83.28 41.10
CA TYR A 45 48.00 -82.33 40.04
C TYR A 45 47.00 -81.18 39.94
N THR A 46 45.69 -81.46 40.06
CA THR A 46 44.66 -80.42 40.10
C THR A 46 44.84 -79.52 41.32
N ALA A 47 45.11 -80.10 42.49
CA ALA A 47 45.39 -79.32 43.70
C ALA A 47 46.65 -78.45 43.56
N TRP A 48 47.69 -78.93 42.86
CA TRP A 48 48.87 -78.14 42.53
C TRP A 48 48.54 -76.99 41.56
N ALA A 49 47.81 -77.28 40.48
CA ALA A 49 47.41 -76.28 39.49
C ALA A 49 46.52 -75.20 40.10
N ASP A 50 45.56 -75.57 40.94
CA ASP A 50 44.73 -74.64 41.71
C ASP A 50 45.57 -73.79 42.68
N GLY A 51 46.61 -74.39 43.25
CA GLY A 51 47.60 -73.68 44.06
C GLY A 51 48.38 -72.62 43.28
N GLU A 52 48.85 -72.94 42.07
CA GLU A 52 49.53 -71.99 41.19
C GLU A 52 48.59 -70.89 40.68
N VAL A 53 47.34 -71.22 40.34
CA VAL A 53 46.32 -70.23 39.96
C VAL A 53 46.02 -69.28 41.11
N ARG A 54 45.94 -69.77 42.36
CA ARG A 54 45.78 -68.92 43.54
C ARG A 54 46.97 -67.99 43.76
N LYS A 55 48.21 -68.46 43.53
CA LYS A 55 49.41 -67.61 43.63
C LYS A 55 49.40 -66.48 42.61
N LEU A 56 48.97 -66.74 41.37
CA LEU A 56 48.89 -65.73 40.31
C LEU A 56 47.73 -64.75 40.54
N ASN A 57 46.57 -65.22 41.01
CA ASN A 57 45.44 -64.35 41.31
C ASN A 57 45.68 -63.50 42.56
N GLY A 58 46.29 -64.09 43.59
CA GLY A 58 46.44 -63.46 44.90
C GLY A 58 45.09 -63.24 45.60
N ASP A 59 45.17 -62.62 46.77
CA ASP A 59 43.98 -62.21 47.53
C ASP A 59 43.57 -60.78 47.16
N PRO A 60 42.27 -60.47 47.11
CA PRO A 60 41.80 -59.12 46.89
C PRO A 60 42.25 -58.21 48.05
N PRO A 61 42.74 -57.00 47.76
CA PRO A 61 43.15 -56.07 48.80
C PRO A 61 41.95 -55.66 49.68
N SER A 62 42.22 -55.41 50.96
CA SER A 62 41.19 -54.94 51.90
C SER A 62 40.60 -53.60 51.45
N THR A 63 39.29 -53.43 51.56
CA THR A 63 38.60 -52.16 51.27
C THR A 63 39.10 -51.04 52.20
N GLY A 64 39.90 -50.12 51.65
CA GLY A 64 40.44 -48.95 52.33
C GLY A 64 39.90 -47.63 51.75
N ASP A 65 40.55 -46.50 52.07
CA ASP A 65 40.21 -45.18 51.54
C ASP A 65 40.40 -45.16 49.99
N PRO A 66 39.35 -44.85 49.19
CA PRO A 66 39.43 -44.80 47.73
C PRO A 66 40.47 -43.81 47.16
N LYS A 67 40.99 -42.89 47.98
CA LYS A 67 42.00 -41.91 47.58
C LYS A 67 43.44 -42.40 47.73
N VAL A 68 43.66 -43.51 48.43
CA VAL A 68 44.99 -44.08 48.64
C VAL A 68 45.27 -45.10 47.54
N ALA A 69 46.44 -45.01 46.91
CA ALA A 69 46.87 -45.99 45.92
C ALA A 69 47.05 -47.37 46.57
N LEU A 70 46.52 -48.42 45.94
CA LEU A 70 46.63 -49.80 46.42
C LEU A 70 47.95 -50.47 46.02
N ILE A 71 48.71 -49.84 45.13
CA ILE A 71 50.02 -50.27 44.64
C ILE A 71 51.00 -49.10 44.82
N ALA A 72 52.21 -49.38 45.31
CA ALA A 72 53.27 -48.39 45.47
C ALA A 72 53.86 -47.98 44.11
N ASP A 73 54.30 -46.72 43.99
CA ASP A 73 54.77 -46.14 42.72
C ASP A 73 56.01 -46.83 42.13
N ASP A 74 56.81 -47.52 42.96
CA ASP A 74 58.03 -48.24 42.60
C ASP A 74 57.84 -49.77 42.47
N ALA A 75 56.61 -50.26 42.59
CA ALA A 75 56.33 -51.70 42.54
C ALA A 75 56.47 -52.26 41.11
N ASP A 76 57.15 -53.40 40.97
CA ASP A 76 57.23 -54.12 39.70
C ASP A 76 55.90 -54.84 39.42
N LEU A 77 55.13 -54.28 38.49
CA LEU A 77 53.82 -54.81 38.09
C LEU A 77 53.88 -56.24 37.53
N ALA A 78 55.01 -56.68 36.99
CA ALA A 78 55.17 -58.04 36.47
C ALA A 78 55.28 -59.09 37.58
N MET A 79 55.56 -58.67 38.82
CA MET A 79 55.70 -59.54 39.99
C MET A 79 54.48 -59.51 40.91
N LEU A 80 53.48 -58.67 40.63
CA LEU A 80 52.29 -58.53 41.47
C LEU A 80 51.20 -59.54 41.08
N PRO A 81 50.46 -60.09 42.06
CA PRO A 81 49.25 -60.87 41.77
C PRO A 81 48.17 -60.03 41.08
N LEU A 82 47.27 -60.71 40.35
CA LEU A 82 46.26 -60.05 39.51
C LEU A 82 45.22 -59.24 40.30
N ALA A 83 44.79 -59.71 41.48
CA ALA A 83 43.68 -59.10 42.22
C ALA A 83 43.97 -57.66 42.70
N PRO A 84 45.16 -57.33 43.24
CA PRO A 84 45.56 -55.94 43.53
C PRO A 84 45.59 -55.04 42.29
N ILE A 85 46.06 -55.55 41.14
CA ILE A 85 46.11 -54.78 39.88
C ILE A 85 44.69 -54.42 39.41
N VAL A 86 43.78 -55.40 39.41
CA VAL A 86 42.38 -55.18 39.02
C VAL A 86 41.68 -54.19 39.97
N ALA A 87 41.97 -54.28 41.27
CA ALA A 87 41.42 -53.35 42.25
C ALA A 87 41.94 -51.91 42.05
N GLU A 88 43.23 -51.73 41.77
CA GLU A 88 43.81 -50.41 41.49
C GLU A 88 43.30 -49.84 40.16
N MET A 89 43.12 -50.67 39.12
CA MET A 89 42.48 -50.27 37.87
C MET A 89 41.07 -49.74 38.09
N ALA A 90 40.23 -50.45 38.86
CA ALA A 90 38.87 -50.02 39.16
C ALA A 90 38.83 -48.70 39.96
N ARG A 91 39.78 -48.50 40.88
CA ARG A 91 39.93 -47.24 41.65
C ARG A 91 40.27 -46.07 40.74
N LEU A 92 41.24 -46.25 39.84
CA LEU A 92 41.64 -45.22 38.88
C LEU A 92 40.50 -44.89 37.91
N GLU A 93 39.80 -45.89 37.38
CA GLU A 93 38.62 -45.69 36.51
C GLU A 93 37.53 -44.86 37.20
N ALA A 94 37.23 -45.15 38.48
CA ALA A 94 36.27 -44.38 39.25
C ALA A 94 36.70 -42.92 39.47
N LEU A 95 37.99 -42.69 39.74
CA LEU A 95 38.56 -41.35 39.93
C LEU A 95 38.48 -40.52 38.63
N PHE A 96 38.87 -41.10 37.50
CA PHE A 96 38.77 -40.46 36.19
C PHE A 96 37.31 -40.22 35.76
N GLY A 97 36.39 -41.12 36.10
CA GLY A 97 34.96 -40.98 35.85
C GLY A 97 34.35 -39.78 36.57
N ALA A 98 34.70 -39.56 37.84
CA ALA A 98 34.26 -38.41 38.61
C ALA A 98 34.78 -37.08 38.02
N ASP A 99 36.05 -37.02 37.66
CA ASP A 99 36.65 -35.84 37.02
C ASP A 99 36.03 -35.54 35.65
N LYS A 100 35.74 -36.59 34.86
CA LYS A 100 35.05 -36.45 33.57
C LYS A 100 33.66 -35.84 33.76
N LEU A 101 32.88 -36.34 34.72
CA LEU A 101 31.54 -35.83 35.02
C LEU A 101 31.57 -34.36 35.48
N VAL A 102 32.53 -33.98 36.33
CA VAL A 102 32.73 -32.59 36.74
C VAL A 102 33.11 -31.70 35.56
N ARG A 103 34.01 -32.14 34.68
CA ARG A 103 34.38 -31.40 33.45
C ARG A 103 33.20 -31.22 32.51
N GLU A 104 32.39 -32.25 32.32
CA GLU A 104 31.18 -32.19 31.48
C GLU A 104 30.15 -31.22 32.06
N GLN A 105 29.94 -31.24 33.39
CA GLN A 105 29.07 -30.27 34.07
C GLN A 105 29.59 -28.83 33.92
N TYR A 106 30.89 -28.61 34.09
CA TYR A 106 31.51 -27.30 33.93
C TYR A 106 31.39 -26.79 32.49
N ALA A 107 31.61 -27.65 31.50
CA ALA A 107 31.44 -27.31 30.08
C ALA A 107 29.98 -26.97 29.75
N ALA A 108 29.01 -27.73 30.28
CA ALA A 108 27.59 -27.47 30.11
C ALA A 108 27.17 -26.14 30.74
N LEU A 109 27.64 -25.84 31.96
CA LEU A 109 27.40 -24.56 32.63
C LEU A 109 28.01 -23.39 31.85
N THR A 110 29.25 -23.53 31.38
CA THR A 110 29.93 -22.50 30.58
C THR A 110 29.17 -22.20 29.29
N LYS A 111 28.71 -23.24 28.58
CA LYS A 111 27.87 -23.09 27.39
C LYS A 111 26.56 -22.38 27.69
N ARG A 112 25.90 -22.73 28.81
CA ARG A 112 24.66 -22.08 29.23
C ARG A 112 24.88 -20.61 29.59
N ILE A 113 25.94 -20.28 30.32
CA ILE A 113 26.31 -18.89 30.64
C ILE A 113 26.51 -18.08 29.36
N ALA A 114 27.21 -18.63 28.36
CA ALA A 114 27.40 -17.94 27.08
C ALA A 114 26.06 -17.70 26.34
N GLN A 115 25.16 -18.69 26.33
CA GLN A 115 23.83 -18.57 25.72
C GLN A 115 22.96 -17.52 26.43
N GLU A 116 22.90 -17.56 27.75
CA GLU A 116 22.12 -16.62 28.57
C GLU A 116 22.68 -15.19 28.45
N ASN A 117 24.01 -15.01 28.43
CA ASN A 117 24.63 -13.69 28.21
C ASN A 117 24.30 -13.12 26.84
N SER A 118 24.30 -13.96 25.78
CA SER A 118 23.90 -13.53 24.45
C SER A 118 22.41 -13.15 24.38
N ALA A 119 21.55 -13.90 25.07
CA ALA A 119 20.13 -13.59 25.17
C ALA A 119 19.89 -12.28 25.94
N LEU A 120 20.60 -12.08 27.06
CA LEU A 120 20.56 -10.86 27.86
C LEU A 120 20.97 -9.64 27.02
N GLN A 121 22.11 -9.71 26.32
CA GLN A 121 22.57 -8.61 25.46
C GLN A 121 21.53 -8.26 24.37
N THR A 122 20.89 -9.28 23.79
CA THR A 122 19.80 -9.08 22.81
C THR A 122 18.59 -8.39 23.43
N LEU A 123 18.20 -8.79 24.64
CA LEU A 123 17.09 -8.19 25.38
C LEU A 123 17.41 -6.75 25.82
N GLU A 124 18.64 -6.47 26.25
CA GLU A 124 19.11 -5.13 26.59
C GLU A 124 19.10 -4.19 25.39
N ALA A 125 19.53 -4.67 24.22
CA ALA A 125 19.44 -3.91 22.98
C ALA A 125 17.98 -3.60 22.61
N ARG A 126 17.08 -4.59 22.69
CA ARG A 126 15.64 -4.40 22.46
C ARG A 126 15.00 -3.45 23.46
N LEU A 127 15.41 -3.52 24.73
CA LEU A 127 14.92 -2.61 25.77
C LEU A 127 15.40 -1.18 25.51
N THR A 128 16.65 -1.00 25.11
CA THR A 128 17.21 0.31 24.76
C THR A 128 16.47 0.90 23.55
N ASP A 129 16.24 0.10 22.51
CA ASP A 129 15.44 0.49 21.35
C ASP A 129 14.00 0.88 21.75
N ALA A 130 13.33 0.06 22.57
CA ALA A 130 11.98 0.33 23.05
C ALA A 130 11.90 1.61 23.90
N LYS A 131 12.90 1.88 24.76
CA LYS A 131 13.00 3.12 25.54
C LYS A 131 13.10 4.36 24.62
N GLY A 132 13.84 4.26 23.52
CA GLY A 132 13.96 5.34 22.53
C GLY A 132 12.75 5.49 21.58
N ALA A 133 11.83 4.54 21.55
CA ALA A 133 10.72 4.52 20.59
C ALA A 133 9.78 5.72 20.73
N ALA A 134 9.52 6.20 21.95
CA ALA A 134 8.62 7.32 22.17
C ALA A 134 9.16 8.63 21.60
N ALA A 135 10.46 8.90 21.77
CA ALA A 135 11.14 10.07 21.21
C ALA A 135 11.16 10.01 19.68
N ARG A 136 11.63 8.89 19.10
CA ARG A 136 11.67 8.70 17.64
C ARG A 136 10.30 8.88 16.98
N ARG A 137 9.24 8.37 17.61
CA ARG A 137 7.87 8.57 17.12
C ARG A 137 7.47 10.05 17.11
N LYS A 138 7.85 10.81 18.14
CA LYS A 138 7.57 12.25 18.20
C LYS A 138 8.30 12.99 17.09
N ASP A 139 9.58 12.69 16.89
CA ASP A 139 10.40 13.32 15.85
C ASP A 139 9.84 13.05 14.44
N LEU A 140 9.48 11.79 14.16
CA LEU A 140 8.85 11.41 12.88
C LEU A 140 7.47 12.06 12.68
N GLN A 141 6.69 12.26 13.75
CA GLN A 141 5.42 12.98 13.66
C GLN A 141 5.66 14.45 13.32
N THR A 142 6.62 15.10 13.98
CA THR A 142 7.01 16.48 13.67
C THR A 142 7.51 16.62 12.22
N GLU A 143 8.32 15.68 11.74
CA GLU A 143 8.81 15.68 10.36
C GLU A 143 7.68 15.51 9.35
N ARG A 144 6.74 14.58 9.60
CA ARG A 144 5.56 14.38 8.75
C ARG A 144 4.70 15.64 8.70
N ASP A 145 4.42 16.25 9.84
CA ASP A 145 3.55 17.43 9.92
C ASP A 145 4.22 18.62 9.21
N ALA A 146 5.55 18.80 9.35
CA ALA A 146 6.32 19.79 8.61
C ALA A 146 6.32 19.51 7.10
N THR A 147 6.44 18.24 6.69
CA THR A 147 6.41 17.84 5.27
C THR A 147 5.04 18.10 4.65
N TYR A 148 3.96 17.80 5.37
CA TYR A 148 2.60 18.09 4.93
C TYR A 148 2.40 19.60 4.71
N GLY A 149 2.92 20.44 5.60
CA GLY A 149 2.95 21.90 5.42
C GLY A 149 3.69 22.31 4.14
N ARG A 150 4.88 21.76 3.89
CA ARG A 150 5.66 22.05 2.66
C ARG A 150 4.92 21.65 1.37
N VAL A 151 4.17 20.54 1.40
CA VAL A 151 3.34 20.15 0.24
C VAL A 151 2.25 21.19 -0.01
N PHE A 152 1.57 21.67 1.03
CA PHE A 152 0.59 22.74 0.87
C PHE A 152 1.20 24.07 0.44
N GLU A 153 2.39 24.41 0.93
CA GLU A 153 3.16 25.57 0.45
C GLU A 153 3.38 25.48 -1.07
N ALA A 154 3.78 24.30 -1.57
CA ALA A 154 3.97 24.08 -3.01
C ALA A 154 2.66 24.23 -3.80
N ILE A 155 1.54 23.68 -3.32
CA ILE A 155 0.22 23.83 -3.96
C ILE A 155 -0.24 25.30 -3.95
N ILE A 156 0.03 26.03 -2.88
CA ILE A 156 -0.30 27.47 -2.78
C ILE A 156 0.54 28.29 -3.75
N ASN A 157 1.84 27.97 -3.87
CA ASN A 157 2.70 28.61 -4.85
C ASN A 157 2.20 28.35 -6.27
N GLU A 158 1.82 27.12 -6.60
CA GLU A 158 1.18 26.79 -7.89
C GLU A 158 -0.10 27.62 -8.12
N GLN A 159 -0.98 27.74 -7.12
CA GLN A 159 -2.17 28.58 -7.19
C GLN A 159 -1.82 30.06 -7.46
N ASN A 160 -0.82 30.60 -6.78
CA ASN A 160 -0.41 32.00 -6.91
C ASN A 160 0.25 32.29 -8.27
N GLU A 161 1.10 31.38 -8.76
CA GLU A 161 1.72 31.50 -10.08
C GLU A 161 0.66 31.45 -11.19
N LEU A 162 -0.30 30.53 -11.10
CA LEU A 162 -1.43 30.47 -12.02
C LEU A 162 -2.29 31.74 -11.93
N ALA A 163 -2.57 32.24 -10.73
CA ALA A 163 -3.30 33.50 -10.56
C ALA A 163 -2.55 34.69 -11.20
N GLY A 164 -1.22 34.72 -11.07
CA GLY A 164 -0.36 35.70 -11.72
C GLY A 164 -0.41 35.62 -13.24
N LEU A 165 -0.38 34.42 -13.82
CA LEU A 165 -0.46 34.19 -15.27
C LEU A 165 -1.74 34.76 -15.88
N TYR A 166 -2.87 34.66 -15.15
CA TYR A 166 -4.18 35.16 -15.61
C TYR A 166 -4.52 36.56 -15.10
N ALA A 167 -3.65 37.21 -14.31
CA ALA A 167 -3.90 38.57 -13.80
C ALA A 167 -4.16 39.60 -14.91
N PRO A 168 -3.43 39.61 -16.05
CA PRO A 168 -3.72 40.54 -17.14
C PRO A 168 -5.11 40.33 -17.77
N LEU A 169 -5.60 39.09 -17.81
CA LEU A 169 -6.94 38.79 -18.30
C LEU A 169 -8.00 39.29 -17.30
N MET A 170 -7.79 39.06 -16.01
CA MET A 170 -8.69 39.56 -14.96
C MET A 170 -8.79 41.08 -14.97
N GLU A 171 -7.66 41.77 -15.11
CA GLU A 171 -7.64 43.24 -15.18
C GLU A 171 -8.45 43.74 -16.38
N ARG A 172 -8.24 43.16 -17.58
CA ARG A 172 -9.01 43.49 -18.78
C ARG A 172 -10.51 43.23 -18.64
N LEU A 173 -10.90 42.09 -18.07
CA LEU A 173 -12.31 41.77 -17.83
C LEU A 173 -12.94 42.78 -16.87
N SER A 174 -12.21 43.20 -15.83
CA SER A 174 -12.68 44.17 -14.84
C SER A 174 -12.78 45.61 -15.38
N SER A 175 -11.90 45.99 -16.31
CA SER A 175 -11.90 47.31 -16.96
C SER A 175 -12.92 47.41 -18.10
N SER A 176 -13.42 46.28 -18.59
CA SER A 176 -14.39 46.23 -19.68
C SER A 176 -15.77 46.71 -19.24
N SER A 177 -16.48 47.42 -20.12
CA SER A 177 -17.85 47.88 -19.88
C SER A 177 -18.90 46.87 -20.37
N GLY A 178 -20.11 46.95 -19.82
CA GLY A 178 -21.24 46.14 -20.25
C GLY A 178 -21.15 44.68 -19.78
N THR A 179 -21.52 43.75 -20.65
CA THR A 179 -21.66 42.31 -20.36
C THR A 179 -20.36 41.64 -19.93
N LEU A 180 -19.22 42.15 -20.42
CA LEU A 180 -17.88 41.63 -20.07
C LEU A 180 -17.57 41.77 -18.57
N LYS A 181 -18.10 42.79 -17.90
CA LYS A 181 -17.89 43.00 -16.46
C LYS A 181 -18.53 41.91 -15.59
N LYS A 182 -19.51 41.19 -16.13
CA LYS A 182 -20.15 40.06 -15.44
C LYS A 182 -19.24 38.82 -15.40
N LEU A 183 -18.20 38.77 -16.24
CA LEU A 183 -17.22 37.68 -16.21
C LEU A 183 -16.21 37.91 -15.10
N SER A 184 -15.94 36.86 -14.34
CA SER A 184 -14.83 36.81 -13.43
C SER A 184 -14.08 35.50 -13.59
N PHE A 185 -12.77 35.59 -13.42
CA PHE A 185 -11.86 34.46 -13.41
C PHE A 185 -11.31 34.34 -12.00
N SER A 186 -11.21 33.11 -11.50
CA SER A 186 -10.61 32.85 -10.19
C SER A 186 -9.79 31.57 -10.25
N VAL A 187 -8.64 31.57 -9.58
CA VAL A 187 -7.84 30.36 -9.35
C VAL A 187 -8.00 30.00 -7.89
N ARG A 188 -8.48 28.78 -7.61
CA ARG A 188 -8.68 28.32 -6.24
C ARG A 188 -8.33 26.85 -6.10
N ARG A 189 -7.88 26.47 -4.90
CA ARG A 189 -7.84 25.07 -4.50
C ARG A 189 -9.25 24.57 -4.26
N ILE A 190 -9.54 23.36 -4.74
CA ILE A 190 -10.76 22.62 -4.47
C ILE A 190 -10.37 21.37 -3.69
N ALA A 191 -11.08 21.14 -2.57
CA ALA A 191 -10.91 19.93 -1.78
C ALA A 191 -12.09 18.98 -2.03
N ASP A 192 -11.82 17.85 -2.69
CA ASP A 192 -12.80 16.77 -2.89
C ASP A 192 -12.89 15.88 -1.64
N VAL A 193 -13.47 16.46 -0.58
CA VAL A 193 -13.70 15.78 0.70
C VAL A 193 -14.62 14.57 0.55
N GLN A 194 -15.51 14.59 -0.45
CA GLN A 194 -16.42 13.50 -0.72
C GLN A 194 -15.64 12.25 -1.14
N THR A 195 -14.78 12.37 -2.16
CA THR A 195 -13.96 11.25 -2.64
C THR A 195 -12.95 10.81 -1.57
N TRP A 196 -12.32 11.77 -0.89
CA TRP A 196 -11.37 11.49 0.20
C TRP A 196 -11.99 10.68 1.35
N GLY A 197 -13.17 11.09 1.81
CA GLY A 197 -13.87 10.44 2.92
C GLY A 197 -14.54 9.13 2.50
N ALA A 198 -15.12 9.06 1.30
CA ALA A 198 -15.75 7.84 0.78
C ALA A 198 -14.75 6.69 0.69
N PHE A 199 -13.53 6.96 0.19
CA PHE A 199 -12.48 5.95 0.15
C PHE A 199 -12.17 5.37 1.54
N ALA A 200 -12.03 6.21 2.56
CA ALA A 200 -11.73 5.72 3.90
C ALA A 200 -12.90 4.95 4.52
N GLU A 201 -14.11 5.45 4.31
CA GLU A 201 -15.35 4.82 4.74
C GLU A 201 -15.57 3.45 4.10
N GLU A 202 -15.11 3.24 2.87
CA GLU A 202 -15.30 1.98 2.13
C GLU A 202 -14.12 1.00 2.33
N GLU A 203 -12.88 1.51 2.38
CA GLU A 203 -11.66 0.69 2.31
C GLU A 203 -10.86 0.62 3.61
N LEU A 204 -11.04 1.57 4.54
CA LEU A 204 -10.15 1.74 5.68
C LEU A 204 -10.84 1.64 7.05
N LEU A 205 -12.13 1.97 7.15
CA LEU A 205 -12.86 2.07 8.42
C LEU A 205 -14.06 1.12 8.46
N ASP A 206 -14.26 0.45 9.61
CA ASP A 206 -15.49 -0.28 9.88
C ASP A 206 -16.58 0.66 10.42
N ARG A 207 -17.48 1.06 9.53
CA ARG A 207 -18.60 1.98 9.81
C ARG A 207 -19.74 1.39 10.64
N ARG A 208 -19.69 0.10 10.95
CA ARG A 208 -20.69 -0.56 11.81
C ARG A 208 -20.36 -0.38 13.29
N LYS A 209 -19.13 0.02 13.60
CA LYS A 209 -18.70 0.28 14.97
C LYS A 209 -19.33 1.57 15.50
N ALA A 210 -19.71 1.55 16.78
CA ALA A 210 -20.22 2.73 17.45
C ALA A 210 -19.12 3.81 17.58
N GLY A 211 -19.49 5.06 17.36
CA GLY A 211 -18.56 6.19 17.38
C GLY A 211 -19.00 7.31 16.45
N PRO A 212 -18.22 8.39 16.34
CA PRO A 212 -18.54 9.54 15.50
C PRO A 212 -18.51 9.21 13.99
N PHE A 213 -17.92 8.08 13.60
CA PHE A 213 -17.83 7.62 12.21
C PHE A 213 -18.76 6.45 11.92
N TYR A 214 -19.82 6.28 12.72
CA TYR A 214 -20.88 5.31 12.45
C TYR A 214 -21.74 5.76 11.25
N GLY A 215 -22.02 4.83 10.33
CA GLY A 215 -22.85 5.11 9.15
C GLY A 215 -22.09 5.65 7.94
N ARG A 216 -22.82 5.96 6.85
CA ARG A 216 -22.23 6.56 5.62
C ARG A 216 -22.20 8.08 5.74
N GLY A 217 -21.11 8.71 5.32
CA GLY A 217 -20.97 10.16 5.24
C GLY A 217 -20.55 10.84 6.54
N SER A 218 -20.42 10.09 7.64
CA SER A 218 -20.10 10.68 8.94
C SER A 218 -18.66 11.21 9.00
N LEU A 219 -17.70 10.52 8.37
CA LEU A 219 -16.33 11.03 8.25
C LEU A 219 -16.29 12.23 7.30
N ILE A 220 -17.02 12.16 6.19
CA ILE A 220 -17.12 13.24 5.21
C ILE A 220 -17.66 14.50 5.87
N ALA A 221 -18.71 14.40 6.69
CA ALA A 221 -19.27 15.53 7.44
C ALA A 221 -18.25 16.13 8.40
N ALA A 222 -17.57 15.30 9.20
CA ALA A 222 -16.55 15.75 10.15
C ALA A 222 -15.37 16.46 9.47
N ALA A 223 -14.88 15.91 8.35
CA ALA A 223 -13.80 16.52 7.57
C ALA A 223 -14.26 17.78 6.83
N THR A 224 -15.51 17.83 6.37
CA THR A 224 -16.09 19.02 5.75
C THR A 224 -16.14 20.18 6.75
N GLU A 225 -16.54 19.91 7.98
CA GLU A 225 -16.59 20.91 9.05
C GLU A 225 -15.19 21.37 9.49
N SER A 226 -14.24 20.42 9.63
CA SER A 226 -12.96 20.68 10.31
C SER A 226 -11.80 21.02 9.39
N LEU A 227 -11.80 20.53 8.15
CA LEU A 227 -10.63 20.55 7.26
C LEU A 227 -10.87 21.30 5.95
N LYS A 228 -12.09 21.23 5.39
CA LYS A 228 -12.38 21.75 4.05
C LYS A 228 -11.97 23.21 3.84
N SER A 229 -12.38 24.09 4.77
CA SER A 229 -12.06 25.52 4.66
C SER A 229 -10.55 25.77 4.64
N ALA A 230 -9.81 25.10 5.51
CA ALA A 230 -8.35 25.20 5.56
C ALA A 230 -7.70 24.68 4.27
N TRP A 231 -8.17 23.54 3.74
CA TRP A 231 -7.66 22.98 2.49
C TRP A 231 -7.92 23.87 1.26
N GLU A 232 -9.07 24.53 1.19
CA GLU A 232 -9.46 25.36 0.04
C GLU A 232 -8.84 26.77 0.11
N THR A 233 -8.77 27.36 1.31
CA THR A 233 -8.45 28.79 1.47
C THR A 233 -7.31 29.10 2.45
N GLY A 234 -6.93 28.16 3.31
CA GLY A 234 -5.92 28.39 4.35
C GLY A 234 -4.47 28.39 3.84
N SER A 235 -3.61 29.08 4.57
CA SER A 235 -2.15 28.99 4.49
C SER A 235 -1.64 27.60 4.89
N ALA A 236 -0.39 27.28 4.57
CA ALA A 236 0.23 26.02 4.98
C ALA A 236 0.17 25.82 6.52
N ALA A 237 0.39 26.89 7.29
CA ALA A 237 0.31 26.86 8.75
C ALA A 237 -1.12 26.59 9.26
N GLU A 238 -2.14 27.21 8.65
CA GLU A 238 -3.54 26.97 9.01
C GLU A 238 -3.97 25.54 8.66
N VAL A 239 -3.51 25.00 7.53
CA VAL A 239 -3.74 23.60 7.15
C VAL A 239 -3.10 22.64 8.15
N GLN A 240 -1.87 22.89 8.56
CA GLN A 240 -1.20 22.10 9.60
C GLN A 240 -1.95 22.18 10.94
N ALA A 241 -2.40 23.36 11.33
CA ALA A 241 -3.17 23.56 12.56
C ALA A 241 -4.51 22.83 12.50
N ALA A 242 -5.23 22.92 11.38
CA ALA A 242 -6.49 22.22 11.15
C ALA A 242 -6.32 20.69 11.21
N MET A 243 -5.28 20.15 10.55
CA MET A 243 -4.96 18.72 10.63
C MET A 243 -4.58 18.29 12.05
N THR A 244 -3.80 19.10 12.76
CA THR A 244 -3.42 18.83 14.15
C THR A 244 -4.65 18.79 15.06
N ALA A 245 -5.57 19.75 14.91
CA ALA A 245 -6.82 19.80 15.67
C ALA A 245 -7.73 18.62 15.34
N PHE A 246 -7.88 18.28 14.05
CA PHE A 246 -8.65 17.13 13.59
C PHE A 246 -8.09 15.82 14.17
N MET A 247 -6.78 15.62 14.09
CA MET A 247 -6.10 14.45 14.66
C MET A 247 -6.22 14.40 16.18
N GLY A 248 -6.03 15.52 16.87
CA GLY A 248 -6.19 15.62 18.32
C GLY A 248 -7.60 15.24 18.77
N LYS A 249 -8.62 15.64 18.00
CA LYS A 249 -10.02 15.35 18.29
C LYS A 249 -10.41 13.91 17.95
N TYR A 250 -9.98 13.39 16.79
CA TYR A 250 -10.56 12.19 16.22
C TYR A 250 -9.64 10.98 16.10
N LEU A 251 -8.32 11.09 16.35
CA LEU A 251 -7.40 9.95 16.14
C LEU A 251 -7.79 8.69 16.91
N LYS A 252 -8.22 8.84 18.17
CA LYS A 252 -8.66 7.70 18.99
C LYS A 252 -9.87 6.99 18.38
N ASP A 253 -10.83 7.77 17.87
CA ASP A 253 -12.03 7.24 17.24
C ASP A 253 -11.72 6.62 15.86
N LEU A 254 -10.88 7.26 15.06
CA LEU A 254 -10.41 6.69 13.79
C LEU A 254 -9.74 5.33 13.99
N LEU A 255 -8.93 5.18 15.05
CA LEU A 255 -8.30 3.90 15.39
C LEU A 255 -9.28 2.88 15.97
N SER A 256 -10.33 3.29 16.68
CA SER A 256 -11.37 2.37 17.18
C SER A 256 -12.19 1.78 16.04
N HIS A 257 -12.35 2.55 14.96
CA HIS A 257 -12.98 2.15 13.70
C HIS A 257 -12.08 1.27 12.80
N ALA A 258 -10.83 0.96 13.19
CA ALA A 258 -9.97 0.06 12.42
C ALA A 258 -10.61 -1.33 12.24
N PRO A 259 -10.56 -1.97 11.05
CA PRO A 259 -11.13 -3.30 10.83
C PRO A 259 -10.38 -4.41 11.59
N PHE A 260 -9.13 -4.16 11.96
CA PHE A 260 -8.27 -5.10 12.69
C PHE A 260 -7.93 -4.58 14.08
N SER A 261 -7.81 -5.48 15.05
CA SER A 261 -7.34 -5.16 16.40
C SER A 261 -5.82 -4.94 16.40
N PRO A 262 -5.26 -4.05 17.26
CA PRO A 262 -3.82 -3.93 17.46
C PRO A 262 -3.11 -5.23 17.86
N ALA A 263 -3.84 -6.21 18.41
CA ALA A 263 -3.32 -7.55 18.69
C ALA A 263 -3.02 -8.37 17.41
N GLN A 264 -3.72 -8.09 16.31
CA GLN A 264 -3.56 -8.73 15.01
C GLN A 264 -2.45 -8.04 14.21
N GLN A 265 -1.20 -8.17 14.66
CA GLN A 265 -0.08 -7.38 14.12
C GLN A 265 0.15 -7.58 12.62
N THR A 266 -0.15 -8.77 12.08
CA THR A 266 0.06 -9.12 10.66
C THR A 266 -0.80 -8.28 9.73
N GLU A 267 -2.06 -8.04 10.09
CA GLU A 267 -3.03 -7.27 9.31
C GLU A 267 -3.01 -5.78 9.69
N PHE A 268 -2.85 -5.49 10.99
CA PHE A 268 -2.88 -4.11 11.51
C PHE A 268 -1.71 -3.26 11.00
N ARG A 269 -0.52 -3.84 10.85
CA ARG A 269 0.66 -3.09 10.37
C ARG A 269 0.49 -2.58 8.93
N PRO A 270 0.17 -3.41 7.92
CA PRO A 270 -0.12 -2.92 6.57
C PRO A 270 -1.28 -1.92 6.52
N TRP A 271 -2.36 -2.19 7.27
CA TRP A 271 -3.50 -1.28 7.36
C TRP A 271 -3.10 0.09 7.90
N SER A 272 -2.38 0.15 9.03
CA SER A 272 -1.98 1.42 9.66
C SER A 272 -1.09 2.28 8.76
N LYS A 273 -0.24 1.64 7.93
CA LYS A 273 0.53 2.34 6.89
C LYS A 273 -0.36 2.93 5.81
N ARG A 274 -1.29 2.14 5.25
CA ARG A 274 -2.27 2.62 4.25
C ARG A 274 -3.12 3.75 4.81
N PHE A 275 -3.58 3.62 6.05
CA PHE A 275 -4.34 4.65 6.75
C PHE A 275 -3.55 5.96 6.89
N ALA A 276 -2.28 5.88 7.30
CA ALA A 276 -1.43 7.06 7.40
C ALA A 276 -1.17 7.72 6.02
N HIS A 277 -0.95 6.93 4.96
CA HIS A 277 -0.77 7.45 3.60
C HIS A 277 -2.03 8.16 3.09
N TRP A 278 -3.21 7.58 3.31
CA TRP A 278 -4.48 8.21 2.93
C TRP A 278 -4.70 9.53 3.68
N LEU A 279 -4.47 9.53 5.00
CA LEU A 279 -4.77 10.67 5.87
C LEU A 279 -3.90 11.90 5.56
N PHE A 280 -2.64 11.68 5.17
CA PHE A 280 -1.70 12.75 4.81
C PHE A 280 -1.46 12.87 3.30
N GLY A 281 -2.20 12.13 2.49
CA GLY A 281 -2.19 12.26 1.03
C GLY A 281 -2.94 13.50 0.57
N THR A 282 -2.54 14.07 -0.57
CA THR A 282 -3.11 15.32 -1.10
C THR A 282 -3.81 15.15 -2.46
N GLU A 283 -4.09 13.90 -2.88
CA GLU A 283 -4.75 13.61 -4.17
C GLU A 283 -6.16 14.22 -4.29
N HIS A 284 -6.79 14.52 -3.16
CA HIS A 284 -8.10 15.17 -3.08
C HIS A 284 -8.04 16.69 -3.22
N ILE A 285 -6.84 17.27 -3.31
CA ILE A 285 -6.61 18.71 -3.49
C ILE A 285 -6.22 18.95 -4.94
N ALA A 286 -6.99 19.80 -5.62
CA ALA A 286 -6.68 20.23 -6.98
C ALA A 286 -6.76 21.74 -7.09
N VAL A 287 -5.77 22.36 -7.72
CA VAL A 287 -5.88 23.77 -8.15
C VAL A 287 -6.72 23.80 -9.41
N ARG A 288 -7.81 24.57 -9.38
CA ARG A 288 -8.68 24.76 -10.54
C ARG A 288 -8.85 26.24 -10.83
N TYR A 289 -8.91 26.56 -12.12
CA TYR A 289 -9.45 27.82 -12.58
C TYR A 289 -10.96 27.69 -12.76
N GLU A 290 -11.69 28.68 -12.30
CA GLU A 290 -13.12 28.80 -12.55
C GLU A 290 -13.42 30.12 -13.23
N ILE A 291 -14.17 30.01 -14.32
CA ILE A 291 -14.82 31.13 -14.99
C ILE A 291 -16.25 31.18 -14.46
N SER A 292 -16.64 32.33 -13.92
CA SER A 292 -18.02 32.57 -13.53
C SER A 292 -18.58 33.78 -14.27
N TYR A 293 -19.87 33.69 -14.59
CA TYR A 293 -20.64 34.76 -15.20
C TYR A 293 -21.75 35.14 -14.22
N ASP A 294 -21.76 36.41 -13.81
CA ASP A 294 -22.70 36.96 -12.82
C ASP A 294 -22.75 36.12 -11.52
N GLY A 295 -21.57 35.68 -11.06
CA GLY A 295 -21.43 34.85 -9.87
C GLY A 295 -21.80 33.37 -10.06
N VAL A 296 -22.22 32.95 -11.26
CA VAL A 296 -22.57 31.57 -11.58
C VAL A 296 -21.45 30.90 -12.39
N ASP A 297 -21.00 29.74 -11.94
CA ASP A 297 -20.04 28.90 -12.65
C ASP A 297 -20.51 28.59 -14.08
N ILE A 298 -19.62 28.78 -15.07
CA ILE A 298 -19.88 28.54 -16.50
C ILE A 298 -20.49 27.16 -16.79
N ARG A 299 -20.16 26.14 -16.00
CA ARG A 299 -20.66 24.76 -16.14
C ARG A 299 -22.13 24.61 -15.75
N LYS A 300 -22.66 25.54 -14.95
CA LYS A 300 -24.05 25.57 -14.49
C LYS A 300 -24.92 26.50 -15.35
N LEU A 301 -24.34 27.18 -16.33
CA LEU A 301 -25.07 28.06 -17.24
C LEU A 301 -25.87 27.25 -18.26
N SER A 302 -26.96 27.86 -18.75
CA SER A 302 -27.70 27.32 -19.90
C SER A 302 -26.80 27.24 -21.14
N PRO A 303 -27.07 26.33 -22.09
CA PRO A 303 -26.30 26.24 -23.33
C PRO A 303 -26.16 27.59 -24.07
N GLY A 304 -27.23 28.39 -24.14
CA GLY A 304 -27.21 29.71 -24.76
C GLY A 304 -26.33 30.71 -24.01
N THR A 305 -26.54 30.86 -22.71
CA THR A 305 -25.72 31.78 -21.87
C THR A 305 -24.24 31.37 -21.90
N ARG A 306 -23.95 30.07 -21.89
CA ARG A 306 -22.59 29.55 -22.00
C ARG A 306 -21.96 29.90 -23.36
N GLY A 307 -22.73 29.86 -24.44
CA GLY A 307 -22.32 30.32 -25.77
C GLY A 307 -21.91 31.78 -25.77
N ILE A 308 -22.74 32.67 -25.19
CA ILE A 308 -22.39 34.10 -25.04
C ILE A 308 -21.11 34.27 -24.24
N VAL A 309 -20.97 33.58 -23.11
CA VAL A 309 -19.78 33.68 -22.24
C VAL A 309 -18.51 33.30 -22.99
N LEU A 310 -18.55 32.24 -23.80
CA LEU A 310 -17.40 31.84 -24.62
C LEU A 310 -17.08 32.88 -25.70
N LEU A 311 -18.10 33.43 -26.37
CA LEU A 311 -17.93 34.48 -27.36
C LEU A 311 -17.37 35.77 -26.75
N LEU A 312 -17.87 36.18 -25.59
CA LEU A 312 -17.34 37.28 -24.79
C LEU A 312 -15.86 37.08 -24.46
N LEU A 313 -15.51 35.89 -23.98
CA LEU A 313 -14.13 35.56 -23.61
C LEU A 313 -13.22 35.60 -24.85
N TYR A 314 -13.68 35.05 -25.97
CA TYR A 314 -12.96 35.10 -27.25
C TYR A 314 -12.72 36.54 -27.68
N LEU A 315 -13.76 37.38 -27.72
CA LEU A 315 -13.66 38.79 -28.11
C LEU A 315 -12.79 39.62 -27.16
N ALA A 316 -12.77 39.30 -25.86
CA ALA A 316 -11.94 40.00 -24.87
C ALA A 316 -10.45 39.60 -24.95
N LEU A 317 -10.15 38.35 -25.31
CA LEU A 317 -8.79 37.86 -25.47
C LEU A 317 -8.14 38.36 -26.76
N ASP A 318 -8.94 38.54 -27.82
CA ASP A 318 -8.51 38.91 -29.18
C ASP A 318 -8.36 40.42 -29.40
N ASP A 319 -8.22 41.25 -28.35
CA ASP A 319 -8.15 42.71 -28.51
C ASP A 319 -7.05 43.24 -29.47
N PRO A 320 -5.85 42.61 -29.59
CA PRO A 320 -4.87 43.00 -30.61
C PRO A 320 -5.05 42.28 -31.96
N ASP A 321 -6.03 41.39 -32.10
CA ASP A 321 -6.24 40.60 -33.32
C ASP A 321 -7.15 41.32 -34.33
N ASP A 322 -6.56 41.75 -35.44
CA ASP A 322 -7.20 42.45 -36.55
C ASP A 322 -7.73 41.51 -37.65
N ARG A 323 -7.56 40.19 -37.51
CA ARG A 323 -8.02 39.20 -38.49
C ARG A 323 -9.56 39.21 -38.61
N PRO A 324 -10.11 38.89 -39.80
CA PRO A 324 -11.56 38.80 -39.97
C PRO A 324 -12.21 37.78 -39.03
N LEU A 325 -13.29 38.20 -38.36
CA LEU A 325 -14.13 37.35 -37.53
C LEU A 325 -15.29 36.81 -38.36
N ILE A 326 -15.39 35.49 -38.51
CA ILE A 326 -16.52 34.84 -39.19
C ILE A 326 -17.30 34.04 -38.15
N ILE A 327 -18.57 34.37 -37.96
CA ILE A 327 -19.45 33.66 -37.01
C ILE A 327 -20.76 33.30 -37.70
N ASP A 328 -21.16 32.04 -37.54
CA ASP A 328 -22.46 31.53 -37.96
C ASP A 328 -23.40 31.45 -36.76
N GLN A 329 -24.58 32.05 -36.89
CA GLN A 329 -25.67 32.08 -35.91
C GLN A 329 -25.20 32.41 -34.47
N PRO A 330 -24.59 33.59 -34.23
CA PRO A 330 -24.19 34.00 -32.87
C PRO A 330 -25.37 34.06 -31.88
N GLU A 331 -26.60 34.16 -32.37
CA GLU A 331 -27.84 34.14 -31.60
C GLU A 331 -28.35 32.76 -31.18
N GLU A 332 -27.73 31.66 -31.62
CA GLU A 332 -28.29 30.34 -31.43
C GLU A 332 -28.51 30.03 -29.93
N ASN A 333 -29.71 29.56 -29.57
CA ASN A 333 -30.13 29.29 -28.19
C ASN A 333 -30.30 30.53 -27.28
N LEU A 334 -30.39 31.74 -27.86
CA LEU A 334 -30.63 32.98 -27.13
C LEU A 334 -31.99 33.60 -27.44
N ASP A 335 -32.62 34.18 -26.43
CA ASP A 335 -33.82 34.98 -26.65
C ASP A 335 -33.46 36.34 -27.28
N PRO A 336 -34.38 36.97 -28.05
CA PRO A 336 -34.10 38.21 -28.76
C PRO A 336 -33.63 39.37 -27.86
N LYS A 337 -34.07 39.41 -26.60
CA LYS A 337 -33.65 40.46 -25.67
C LYS A 337 -32.20 40.24 -25.24
N SER A 338 -31.82 39.02 -24.88
CA SER A 338 -30.42 38.67 -24.57
C SER A 338 -29.48 38.96 -25.74
N VAL A 339 -29.91 38.67 -26.98
CA VAL A 339 -29.12 39.02 -28.18
C VAL A 339 -28.86 40.53 -28.26
N PHE A 340 -29.89 41.33 -28.03
CA PHE A 340 -29.76 42.80 -28.05
C PHE A 340 -28.88 43.31 -26.91
N ASP A 341 -29.18 42.91 -25.67
CA ASP A 341 -28.52 43.41 -24.47
C ASP A 341 -27.06 42.94 -24.38
N GLU A 342 -26.75 41.73 -24.85
CA GLU A 342 -25.45 41.10 -24.64
C GLU A 342 -24.52 41.13 -25.85
N LEU A 343 -25.03 40.96 -27.08
CA LEU A 343 -24.18 40.76 -28.28
C LEU A 343 -23.98 42.01 -29.13
N VAL A 344 -25.01 42.86 -29.27
CA VAL A 344 -24.98 44.00 -30.21
C VAL A 344 -23.81 44.93 -29.94
N ALA A 345 -23.64 45.36 -28.69
CA ALA A 345 -22.55 46.26 -28.30
C ALA A 345 -21.16 45.64 -28.55
N LEU A 346 -21.02 44.32 -28.39
CA LEU A 346 -19.76 43.62 -28.61
C LEU A 346 -19.37 43.63 -30.08
N PHE A 347 -20.33 43.35 -30.97
CA PHE A 347 -20.07 43.35 -32.41
C PHE A 347 -19.78 44.74 -32.95
N ILE A 348 -20.44 45.78 -32.42
CA ILE A 348 -20.10 47.18 -32.73
C ILE A 348 -18.66 47.49 -32.33
N ALA A 349 -18.26 47.09 -31.11
CA ALA A 349 -16.89 47.30 -30.65
C ALA A 349 -15.87 46.51 -31.46
N ALA A 350 -16.20 45.27 -31.86
CA ALA A 350 -15.33 44.42 -32.68
C ALA A 350 -15.19 44.97 -34.10
N LYS A 351 -16.30 45.40 -34.75
CA LYS A 351 -16.26 45.92 -36.13
C LYS A 351 -15.43 47.20 -36.27
N ALA A 352 -15.31 47.97 -35.18
CA ALA A 352 -14.47 49.18 -35.14
C ALA A 352 -12.97 48.86 -35.26
N LYS A 353 -12.56 47.60 -35.04
CA LYS A 353 -11.15 47.17 -35.07
C LYS A 353 -10.84 46.16 -36.16
N ARG A 354 -11.78 45.27 -36.50
CA ARG A 354 -11.59 44.18 -37.46
C ARG A 354 -12.83 43.94 -38.30
N GLN A 355 -12.69 43.27 -39.44
CA GLN A 355 -13.85 42.87 -40.24
C GLN A 355 -14.67 41.80 -39.50
N VAL A 356 -15.98 42.00 -39.39
CA VAL A 356 -16.91 41.03 -38.78
C VAL A 356 -17.90 40.56 -39.84
N ILE A 357 -17.93 39.26 -40.10
CA ILE A 357 -18.85 38.59 -41.03
C ILE A 357 -19.75 37.68 -40.19
N MET A 358 -21.04 38.00 -40.14
CA MET A 358 -22.03 37.22 -39.39
C MET A 358 -23.07 36.64 -40.32
N VAL A 359 -23.35 35.35 -40.15
CA VAL A 359 -24.54 34.71 -40.72
C VAL A 359 -25.59 34.68 -39.62
N THR A 360 -26.74 35.32 -39.82
CA THR A 360 -27.76 35.44 -38.79
C THR A 360 -29.15 35.49 -39.39
N HIS A 361 -30.13 35.01 -38.63
CA HIS A 361 -31.55 35.18 -38.93
C HIS A 361 -32.24 36.13 -37.94
N ASN A 362 -31.47 36.79 -37.07
CA ASN A 362 -32.00 37.64 -36.01
C ASN A 362 -32.02 39.13 -36.43
N ALA A 363 -33.23 39.71 -36.46
CA ALA A 363 -33.45 41.13 -36.76
C ALA A 363 -32.59 42.07 -35.89
N ASN A 364 -32.42 41.74 -34.61
CA ASN A 364 -31.68 42.60 -33.70
C ASN A 364 -30.20 42.69 -34.08
N LEU A 365 -29.61 41.62 -34.60
CA LEU A 365 -28.22 41.65 -35.04
C LEU A 365 -28.08 42.37 -36.37
N VAL A 366 -28.95 42.11 -37.34
CA VAL A 366 -28.88 42.77 -38.67
C VAL A 366 -29.08 44.29 -38.55
N ILE A 367 -30.04 44.72 -37.73
CA ILE A 367 -30.44 46.12 -37.65
C ILE A 367 -29.59 46.89 -36.63
N ASN A 368 -29.39 46.34 -35.42
CA ASN A 368 -28.81 47.12 -34.32
C ASN A 368 -27.28 47.03 -34.24
N THR A 369 -26.62 46.13 -34.98
CA THR A 369 -25.14 46.12 -35.04
C THR A 369 -24.56 47.11 -36.05
N ASP A 370 -25.42 47.93 -36.68
CA ASP A 370 -25.03 48.91 -37.69
C ASP A 370 -24.28 48.23 -38.85
N ALA A 371 -24.86 47.18 -39.45
CA ALA A 371 -24.18 46.42 -40.50
C ALA A 371 -23.87 47.31 -41.73
N ASP A 372 -22.57 47.41 -42.09
CA ASP A 372 -22.12 48.23 -43.22
C ASP A 372 -22.54 47.63 -44.58
N GLN A 373 -22.71 46.30 -44.65
CA GLN A 373 -23.20 45.59 -45.83
C GLN A 373 -24.04 44.40 -45.39
N ILE A 374 -25.21 44.25 -46.02
CA ILE A 374 -26.08 43.09 -45.86
C ILE A 374 -26.01 42.27 -47.15
N ILE A 375 -25.84 40.96 -47.01
CA ILE A 375 -25.88 39.99 -48.11
C ILE A 375 -27.09 39.09 -47.87
N VAL A 376 -28.14 39.26 -48.67
CA VAL A 376 -29.33 38.43 -48.61
C VAL A 376 -29.15 37.23 -49.54
N ALA A 377 -29.29 36.03 -48.97
CA ALA A 377 -29.35 34.79 -49.74
C ALA A 377 -30.81 34.41 -50.04
N GLU A 378 -31.11 34.06 -51.29
CA GLU A 378 -32.42 33.59 -51.72
C GLU A 378 -32.28 32.22 -52.38
N ALA A 379 -33.11 31.27 -51.95
CA ALA A 379 -33.17 29.95 -52.55
C ALA A 379 -34.24 29.93 -53.65
N GLY A 380 -33.81 29.66 -54.87
CA GLY A 380 -34.69 29.47 -56.02
C GLY A 380 -35.51 28.17 -55.94
N PRO A 381 -36.33 27.90 -56.97
CA PRO A 381 -37.18 26.72 -57.00
C PRO A 381 -36.37 25.42 -56.99
N HIS A 382 -36.86 24.41 -56.26
CA HIS A 382 -36.27 23.08 -56.27
C HIS A 382 -36.47 22.41 -57.64
N LEU A 383 -35.36 22.11 -58.31
CA LEU A 383 -35.34 21.34 -59.54
C LEU A 383 -35.31 19.84 -59.20
N SER A 384 -36.00 19.00 -59.97
CA SER A 384 -36.01 17.55 -59.74
C SER A 384 -34.58 16.98 -59.87
N GLY A 385 -34.05 16.46 -58.75
CA GLY A 385 -32.75 15.77 -58.70
C GLY A 385 -31.54 16.64 -58.31
N GLY A 386 -31.74 17.89 -57.89
CA GLY A 386 -30.65 18.78 -57.45
C GLY A 386 -31.02 19.68 -56.27
N LEU A 387 -30.02 20.38 -55.75
CA LEU A 387 -30.23 21.47 -54.77
C LEU A 387 -30.81 22.71 -55.47
N PRO A 388 -31.63 23.51 -54.79
CA PRO A 388 -32.11 24.77 -55.35
C PRO A 388 -30.93 25.71 -55.66
N PRO A 389 -30.96 26.49 -56.76
CA PRO A 389 -29.97 27.51 -57.00
C PRO A 389 -30.08 28.59 -55.92
N ILE A 390 -28.95 29.04 -55.38
CA ILE A 390 -28.91 30.13 -54.40
C ILE A 390 -28.40 31.39 -55.11
N SER A 391 -29.15 32.49 -55.01
CA SER A 391 -28.74 33.81 -55.47
C SER A 391 -28.48 34.73 -54.29
N TYR A 392 -27.60 35.72 -54.50
CA TYR A 392 -27.24 36.69 -53.46
C TYR A 392 -27.47 38.11 -53.97
N VAL A 393 -28.05 38.95 -53.12
CA VAL A 393 -28.18 40.39 -53.34
C VAL A 393 -27.51 41.10 -52.18
N SER A 394 -26.68 42.09 -52.47
CA SER A 394 -25.92 42.81 -51.45
C SER A 394 -26.15 44.31 -51.50
N GLY A 395 -26.24 44.95 -50.34
CA GLY A 395 -26.26 46.41 -50.20
C GLY A 395 -26.39 46.83 -48.74
N GLY A 396 -26.32 48.12 -48.46
CA GLY A 396 -26.49 48.66 -47.11
C GLY A 396 -27.96 48.91 -46.74
N LEU A 397 -28.22 49.19 -45.46
CA LEU A 397 -29.56 49.54 -44.96
C LEU A 397 -30.06 50.89 -45.50
N GLU A 398 -29.20 51.70 -46.10
CA GLU A 398 -29.57 52.93 -46.80
C GLU A 398 -30.29 52.67 -48.14
N ASP A 399 -30.16 51.49 -48.73
CA ASP A 399 -30.89 51.10 -49.95
C ASP A 399 -32.33 50.67 -49.61
N ALA A 400 -33.30 51.30 -50.28
CA ALA A 400 -34.72 51.01 -50.09
C ALA A 400 -35.10 49.58 -50.50
N ALA A 401 -34.44 49.03 -51.53
CA ALA A 401 -34.66 47.66 -51.98
C ALA A 401 -34.18 46.66 -50.92
N ILE A 402 -32.99 46.88 -50.34
CA ILE A 402 -32.44 46.04 -49.27
C ILE A 402 -33.31 46.13 -48.02
N ARG A 403 -33.69 47.33 -47.55
CA ARG A 403 -34.58 47.47 -46.38
C ARG A 403 -35.87 46.68 -46.53
N LYS A 404 -36.49 46.75 -47.71
CA LYS A 404 -37.74 46.04 -47.97
C LYS A 404 -37.55 44.52 -47.80
N VAL A 405 -36.52 43.97 -48.43
CA VAL A 405 -36.22 42.54 -48.34
C VAL A 405 -35.88 42.11 -46.90
N VAL A 406 -35.09 42.91 -46.18
CA VAL A 406 -34.73 42.66 -44.78
C VAL A 406 -35.96 42.65 -43.88
N CYS A 407 -36.86 43.63 -44.00
CA CYS A 407 -38.12 43.68 -43.24
C CYS A 407 -39.03 42.49 -43.56
N ASP A 408 -39.16 42.13 -44.85
CA ASP A 408 -39.99 41.01 -45.29
C ASP A 408 -39.49 39.68 -44.72
N ILE A 409 -38.17 39.46 -44.67
CA ILE A 409 -37.56 38.22 -44.15
C ILE A 409 -37.60 38.17 -42.62
N LEU A 410 -37.19 39.24 -41.93
CA LEU A 410 -36.91 39.20 -40.49
C LEU A 410 -38.13 39.48 -39.59
N GLU A 411 -39.13 40.21 -40.08
CA GLU A 411 -40.39 40.46 -39.32
C GLU A 411 -41.57 39.60 -39.79
N GLY A 412 -41.36 38.73 -40.79
CA GLY A 412 -42.44 38.01 -41.47
C GLY A 412 -43.33 38.93 -42.32
N GLY A 413 -42.81 40.11 -42.65
CA GLY A 413 -43.49 41.15 -43.41
C GLY A 413 -44.56 41.93 -42.62
N GLU A 414 -44.99 43.05 -43.20
CA GLU A 414 -46.02 43.93 -42.65
C GLU A 414 -47.36 43.20 -42.36
N ALA A 415 -47.61 42.10 -43.08
CA ALA A 415 -48.77 41.25 -42.93
C ALA A 415 -48.78 40.46 -41.61
N ALA A 416 -47.63 39.91 -41.17
CA ALA A 416 -47.53 39.16 -39.92
C ALA A 416 -47.69 40.06 -38.70
N PHE A 417 -47.13 41.27 -38.74
CA PHE A 417 -47.33 42.28 -37.70
C PHE A 417 -48.79 42.76 -37.63
N ARG A 418 -49.43 43.03 -38.77
CA ARG A 418 -50.86 43.37 -38.82
C ARG A 418 -51.75 42.24 -38.32
N GLU A 419 -51.49 40.98 -38.67
CA GLU A 419 -52.24 39.85 -38.12
C GLU A 419 -52.08 39.72 -36.61
N ARG A 420 -50.85 39.88 -36.09
CA ARG A 420 -50.57 39.81 -34.65
C ARG A 420 -51.25 40.97 -33.90
N ALA A 421 -51.25 42.18 -34.45
CA ALA A 421 -51.98 43.34 -33.92
C ALA A 421 -53.51 43.16 -33.97
N ARG A 422 -54.05 42.60 -35.07
CA ARG A 422 -55.48 42.29 -35.22
C ARG A 422 -55.95 41.23 -34.22
N ARG A 423 -55.10 40.23 -33.95
CA ARG A 423 -55.36 39.13 -33.01
C ARG A 423 -55.27 39.59 -31.54
N LEU A 424 -54.40 40.58 -31.24
CA LEU A 424 -54.23 41.17 -29.91
C LEU A 424 -55.12 42.41 -29.65
N ARG A 425 -55.92 42.86 -30.63
CA ARG A 425 -56.79 44.06 -30.55
C ARG A 425 -56.05 45.36 -30.17
N VAL A 426 -54.79 45.48 -30.53
CA VAL A 426 -54.03 46.72 -30.30
C VAL A 426 -54.29 47.65 -31.49
N ARG A 427 -54.79 48.86 -31.23
CA ARG A 427 -54.90 49.92 -32.25
C ARG A 427 -53.52 50.55 -32.42
N LEU A 428 -53.02 50.55 -33.65
CA LEU A 428 -51.82 51.26 -34.04
C LEU A 428 -52.22 52.70 -34.40
N ASP A 429 -51.66 53.69 -33.71
CA ASP A 429 -51.73 55.08 -34.15
C ASP A 429 -50.77 55.29 -35.33
N ARG A 430 -51.25 56.07 -36.31
CA ARG A 430 -50.66 56.23 -37.65
C ARG A 430 -49.31 56.91 -37.66
#